data_AF-A0A0G4KEZ8-F1
#
_entry.id   AF-A0A0G4KEZ8-F1
#
_cell.length_a   1.000
_cell.length_b   1.000
_cell.length_c   1.000
_cell.angle_alpha   90.00
_cell.angle_beta   90.00
_cell.angle_gamma   90.00
#
_symmetry.space_group_name_H-M   'P 1'
#
loop_
_entity.id
_entity.type
_entity.pdbx_description
1 polymer ?
#
loop_
_entity_poly.entity_id
_entity_poly.type
_entity_poly.pdbx_seq_one_letter_code
_entity_poly.pdbx_strand_id
1 'polypeptide(L)'
;MDHDEIVQSRYADANSDKKAQDVKQAEDSEKMAQEEAIAPQFSRGAPFGEVVGEDYVKSIWALGIIEIFIYTLTGALIYAFVGQEVRSPALLSAGPTVSKVAFGVALPVIFISGSINTTVVGRYIHGRMYKDSIVRYINTKMGWITWLALITVITVIAWIIAEAIPFFSELLSISSSLFISGFTFYFPAIMWFMLIKEGKWNAKENLLKSAGNGLAFVIGIVVLVCGTYASIEEINLKFRNGTVSSPFSCAPLA
;
A
#
# COMPACT_ATOMS: atom_id res chain seq x y z
N MET A 1 -50.21 -2.42 -2.32
CA MET A 1 -49.12 -2.26 -1.36
C MET A 1 -49.76 -1.66 -0.12
N ASP A 2 -49.86 -2.46 0.94
CA ASP A 2 -50.67 -2.13 2.11
C ASP A 2 -49.97 -1.08 2.97
N HIS A 3 -50.74 -0.23 3.64
CA HIS A 3 -50.21 0.93 4.39
C HIS A 3 -49.25 0.45 5.50
N ASP A 4 -49.48 -0.72 6.06
CA ASP A 4 -48.64 -1.32 7.11
C ASP A 4 -47.28 -1.82 6.59
N GLU A 5 -47.21 -2.26 5.34
CA GLU A 5 -45.98 -2.75 4.70
C GLU A 5 -45.02 -1.59 4.39
N ILE A 6 -45.57 -0.43 3.99
CA ILE A 6 -44.82 0.82 3.79
C ILE A 6 -44.26 1.34 5.12
N VAL A 7 -45.05 1.22 6.18
CA VAL A 7 -44.65 1.65 7.52
C VAL A 7 -43.50 0.78 8.05
N GLN A 8 -43.59 -0.55 7.90
CA GLN A 8 -42.51 -1.47 8.30
C GLN A 8 -41.22 -1.28 7.49
N SER A 9 -41.31 -1.05 6.18
CA SER A 9 -40.14 -0.73 5.34
C SER A 9 -39.45 0.54 5.81
N ARG A 10 -40.20 1.62 6.10
CA ARG A 10 -39.61 2.88 6.60
C ARG A 10 -39.00 2.73 7.99
N TYR A 11 -39.56 1.89 8.85
CA TYR A 11 -38.97 1.58 10.16
C TYR A 11 -37.66 0.78 10.03
N ALA A 12 -37.57 -0.15 9.08
CA ALA A 12 -36.35 -0.90 8.82
C ALA A 12 -35.21 0.01 8.28
N ASP A 13 -35.54 0.90 7.35
CA ASP A 13 -34.57 1.85 6.78
C ASP A 13 -34.05 2.84 7.84
N ALA A 14 -34.96 3.38 8.67
CA ALA A 14 -34.59 4.30 9.76
C ALA A 14 -33.67 3.63 10.80
N ASN A 15 -33.85 2.33 11.06
CA ASN A 15 -33.01 1.60 12.00
C ASN A 15 -31.63 1.25 11.41
N SER A 16 -31.55 1.02 10.10
CA SER A 16 -30.29 0.83 9.37
C SER A 16 -29.44 2.10 9.36
N ASP A 17 -30.07 3.24 9.05
CA ASP A 17 -29.40 4.54 9.04
C ASP A 17 -28.90 4.94 10.44
N LYS A 18 -29.68 4.66 11.47
CA LYS A 18 -29.28 4.90 12.86
C LYS A 18 -28.07 4.05 13.26
N LYS A 19 -28.05 2.76 12.90
CA LYS A 19 -26.90 1.88 13.11
C LYS A 19 -25.64 2.38 12.37
N ALA A 20 -25.79 2.85 11.14
CA ALA A 20 -24.69 3.39 10.36
C ALA A 20 -24.14 4.69 10.97
N GLN A 21 -25.00 5.54 11.54
CA GLN A 21 -24.61 6.74 12.28
C GLN A 21 -23.89 6.39 13.59
N ASP A 22 -24.39 5.40 14.34
CA ASP A 22 -23.78 4.97 15.60
C ASP A 22 -22.37 4.37 15.38
N VAL A 23 -22.18 3.56 14.33
CA VAL A 23 -20.86 3.02 13.95
C VAL A 23 -19.90 4.12 13.52
N LYS A 24 -20.38 5.08 12.72
CA LYS A 24 -19.56 6.19 12.24
C LYS A 24 -19.17 7.14 13.38
N GLN A 25 -20.06 7.35 14.34
CA GLN A 25 -19.79 8.14 15.52
C GLN A 25 -18.82 7.43 16.47
N ALA A 26 -18.85 6.09 16.55
CA ALA A 26 -17.85 5.30 17.25
C ALA A 26 -16.47 5.42 16.58
N GLU A 27 -16.36 5.23 15.26
CA GLU A 27 -15.10 5.40 14.52
C GLU A 27 -14.52 6.83 14.63
N ASP A 28 -15.37 7.85 14.52
CA ASP A 28 -14.93 9.24 14.64
C ASP A 28 -14.52 9.59 16.09
N SER A 29 -15.18 9.01 17.10
CA SER A 29 -14.77 9.16 18.50
C SER A 29 -13.44 8.45 18.80
N GLU A 30 -13.18 7.31 18.16
CA GLU A 30 -11.91 6.58 18.30
C GLU A 30 -10.75 7.33 17.61
N LYS A 31 -11.01 7.92 16.43
CA LYS A 31 -10.05 8.77 15.73
C LYS A 31 -9.74 10.06 16.48
N MET A 32 -10.74 10.71 17.07
CA MET A 32 -10.52 11.89 17.90
C MET A 32 -9.79 11.54 19.20
N ALA A 33 -10.09 10.40 19.82
CA ALA A 33 -9.34 9.92 20.99
C ALA A 33 -7.88 9.61 20.65
N GLN A 34 -7.61 9.04 19.47
CA GLN A 34 -6.24 8.86 18.97
C GLN A 34 -5.55 10.21 18.70
N GLU A 35 -6.22 11.16 18.04
CA GLU A 35 -5.64 12.46 17.71
C GLU A 35 -5.37 13.31 18.96
N GLU A 36 -6.27 13.27 19.96
CA GLU A 36 -6.15 13.95 21.25
C GLU A 36 -5.11 13.28 22.18
N ALA A 37 -4.90 11.97 22.09
CA ALA A 37 -3.83 11.27 22.82
C ALA A 37 -2.44 11.53 22.22
N ILE A 38 -2.33 11.68 20.89
CA ILE A 38 -1.06 11.78 20.18
C ILE A 38 -0.52 13.22 20.16
N ALA A 39 -1.38 14.22 19.96
CA ALA A 39 -0.97 15.62 19.78
C ALA A 39 -0.24 16.26 20.98
N PRO A 40 -0.63 16.03 22.25
CA PRO A 40 0.06 16.58 23.41
C PRO A 40 1.38 15.86 23.73
N GLN A 41 1.48 14.58 23.35
CA GLN A 41 2.64 13.74 23.66
C GLN A 41 3.82 14.01 22.72
N PHE A 42 3.54 14.29 21.44
CA PHE A 42 4.58 14.71 20.48
C PHE A 42 5.20 16.07 20.86
N SER A 43 4.43 16.95 21.50
CA SER A 43 4.94 18.24 22.05
C SER A 43 5.78 18.08 23.32
N ARG A 44 5.68 16.96 24.05
CA ARG A 44 6.41 16.73 25.31
C ARG A 44 7.66 15.87 25.18
N GLY A 45 7.99 15.39 23.98
CA GLY A 45 9.14 14.49 23.79
C GLY A 45 9.00 13.18 24.56
N ALA A 46 7.77 12.72 24.82
CA ALA A 46 7.52 11.46 25.49
C ALA A 46 8.12 10.30 24.68
N PRO A 47 8.71 9.28 25.33
CA PRO A 47 9.26 8.13 24.63
C PRO A 47 8.16 7.45 23.81
N PHE A 48 8.47 7.08 22.57
CA PHE A 48 7.51 6.60 21.56
C PHE A 48 6.58 5.47 22.05
N GLY A 49 7.03 4.64 23.00
CA GLY A 49 6.24 3.57 23.60
C GLY A 49 5.10 4.01 24.54
N GLU A 50 5.05 5.26 24.96
CA GLU A 50 3.96 5.81 25.79
C GLU A 50 2.83 6.40 24.92
N VAL A 51 3.14 6.76 23.67
CA VAL A 51 2.20 7.34 22.70
C VAL A 51 1.45 6.25 21.92
N VAL A 52 2.09 5.10 21.76
CA VAL A 52 1.53 3.96 21.02
C VAL A 52 1.43 2.79 21.99
N GLY A 53 0.22 2.31 22.24
CA GLY A 53 -0.05 1.29 23.27
C GLY A 53 0.91 0.10 23.19
N GLU A 54 1.17 -0.54 24.34
CA GLU A 54 2.17 -1.62 24.48
C GLU A 54 2.01 -2.75 23.44
N ASP A 55 0.78 -2.98 22.96
CA ASP A 55 0.44 -3.96 21.92
C ASP A 55 0.91 -3.62 20.51
N TYR A 56 1.25 -2.36 20.22
CA TYR A 56 1.69 -1.93 18.90
C TYR A 56 3.04 -2.54 18.52
N VAL A 57 4.01 -2.48 19.45
CA VAL A 57 5.34 -3.06 19.21
C VAL A 57 5.24 -4.57 19.03
N LYS A 58 4.40 -5.23 19.84
CA LYS A 58 4.13 -6.67 19.72
C LYS A 58 3.49 -7.03 18.37
N SER A 59 2.56 -6.20 17.89
CA SER A 59 1.93 -6.36 16.58
C SER A 59 2.93 -6.24 15.43
N ILE A 60 3.86 -5.27 15.49
CA ILE A 60 4.91 -5.12 14.47
C ILE A 60 5.81 -6.34 14.43
N TRP A 61 6.27 -6.82 15.58
CA TRP A 61 7.11 -8.02 15.64
C TRP A 61 6.39 -9.26 15.09
N ALA A 62 5.13 -9.45 15.46
CA ALA A 62 4.33 -10.56 14.94
C ALA A 62 4.16 -10.48 13.43
N LEU A 63 3.80 -9.30 12.91
CA LEU A 63 3.65 -9.05 11.47
C LEU A 63 4.95 -9.35 10.72
N GLY A 64 6.07 -8.77 11.18
CA GLY A 64 7.36 -8.93 10.51
C GLY A 64 7.85 -10.38 10.49
N ILE A 65 7.69 -11.13 11.60
CA ILE A 65 8.10 -12.53 11.66
C ILE A 65 7.26 -13.39 10.71
N ILE A 66 5.94 -13.19 10.70
CA ILE A 66 5.03 -13.93 9.82
C ILE A 66 5.32 -13.63 8.35
N GLU A 67 5.54 -12.36 8.00
CA GLU A 67 5.87 -11.93 6.65
C GLU A 67 7.19 -12.54 6.17
N ILE A 68 8.26 -12.43 6.96
CA ILE A 68 9.56 -13.04 6.65
C ILE A 68 9.40 -14.55 6.43
N PHE A 69 8.66 -15.24 7.30
CA PHE A 69 8.46 -16.67 7.19
C PHE A 69 7.71 -17.05 5.91
N ILE A 70 6.56 -16.43 5.64
CA ILE A 70 5.73 -16.75 4.47
C ILE A 70 6.48 -16.42 3.18
N TYR A 71 7.09 -15.24 3.07
CA TYR A 71 7.78 -14.84 1.84
C TYR A 71 9.02 -15.69 1.57
N THR A 72 9.82 -15.98 2.60
CA THR A 72 11.00 -16.83 2.45
C THR A 72 10.60 -18.26 2.08
N LEU A 73 9.59 -18.83 2.75
CA LEU A 73 9.12 -20.18 2.48
C LEU A 73 8.52 -20.28 1.08
N THR A 74 7.65 -19.36 0.69
CA THR A 74 7.04 -19.34 -0.64
C THR A 74 8.10 -19.20 -1.74
N GLY A 75 9.05 -18.27 -1.60
CA GLY A 75 10.15 -18.10 -2.56
C GLY A 75 11.03 -19.34 -2.68
N ALA A 76 11.44 -19.91 -1.54
CA ALA A 76 12.27 -21.12 -1.49
C ALA A 76 11.59 -22.33 -2.13
N LEU A 77 10.29 -22.54 -1.86
CA LEU A 77 9.52 -23.64 -2.45
C LEU A 77 9.37 -23.46 -3.96
N ILE A 78 9.01 -22.27 -4.44
CA ILE A 78 8.88 -22.01 -5.88
C ILE A 78 10.22 -22.28 -6.58
N TYR A 79 11.33 -21.80 -6.01
CA TYR A 79 12.66 -22.04 -6.56
C TYR A 79 13.04 -23.53 -6.55
N ALA A 80 12.72 -24.26 -5.49
CA ALA A 80 13.02 -25.69 -5.39
C ALA A 80 12.26 -26.54 -6.41
N PHE A 81 11.01 -26.19 -6.74
CA PHE A 81 10.19 -26.97 -7.68
C PHE A 81 10.30 -26.53 -9.15
N VAL A 82 10.52 -25.24 -9.42
CA VAL A 82 10.57 -24.71 -10.80
C VAL A 82 12.02 -24.52 -11.29
N GLY A 83 12.95 -24.23 -10.38
CA GLY A 83 14.35 -23.93 -10.72
C GLY A 83 14.56 -22.47 -11.14
N GLN A 84 15.54 -22.23 -12.02
CA GLN A 84 15.92 -20.86 -12.43
C GLN A 84 14.98 -20.23 -13.46
N GLU A 85 14.13 -21.02 -14.11
CA GLU A 85 13.23 -20.59 -15.20
C GLU A 85 11.85 -20.12 -14.67
N VAL A 86 11.81 -19.49 -13.48
CA VAL A 86 10.57 -18.96 -12.90
C VAL A 86 10.12 -17.75 -13.72
N ARG A 87 8.89 -17.81 -14.24
CA ARG A 87 8.29 -16.68 -14.97
C ARG A 87 7.76 -15.66 -13.99
N SER A 88 7.74 -14.40 -14.40
CA SER A 88 7.06 -13.33 -13.65
C SER A 88 5.76 -12.99 -14.36
N PRO A 89 4.58 -13.10 -13.70
CA PRO A 89 4.34 -13.56 -12.32
C PRO A 89 4.56 -15.07 -12.09
N ALA A 90 5.05 -15.45 -10.90
CA ALA A 90 5.41 -16.84 -10.56
C ALA A 90 4.29 -17.87 -10.73
N LEU A 91 3.03 -17.42 -10.63
CA LEU A 91 1.84 -18.25 -10.87
C LEU A 91 1.84 -18.88 -12.27
N LEU A 92 2.43 -18.23 -13.27
CA LEU A 92 2.51 -18.74 -14.64
C LEU A 92 3.39 -19.99 -14.79
N SER A 93 4.29 -20.23 -13.83
CA SER A 93 5.17 -21.40 -13.84
C SER A 93 4.48 -22.70 -13.37
N ALA A 94 3.26 -22.63 -12.82
CA ALA A 94 2.57 -23.80 -12.24
C ALA A 94 1.87 -24.72 -13.28
N GLY A 95 2.02 -24.45 -14.57
CA GLY A 95 1.36 -25.17 -15.67
C GLY A 95 -0.05 -24.64 -15.98
N PRO A 96 -0.62 -24.94 -17.17
CA PRO A 96 -1.76 -24.19 -17.72
C PRO A 96 -3.05 -24.33 -16.91
N THR A 97 -3.34 -25.51 -16.35
CA THR A 97 -4.58 -25.73 -15.57
C THR A 97 -4.48 -25.13 -14.18
N VAL A 98 -3.36 -25.37 -13.47
CA VAL A 98 -3.15 -24.88 -12.10
C VAL A 98 -3.04 -23.36 -12.08
N SER A 99 -2.33 -22.77 -13.06
CA SER A 99 -2.23 -21.31 -13.18
C SER A 99 -3.61 -20.66 -13.29
N LYS A 100 -4.51 -21.18 -14.13
CA LYS A 100 -5.87 -20.63 -14.29
C LYS A 100 -6.68 -20.69 -13.00
N VAL A 101 -6.63 -21.81 -12.28
CA VAL A 101 -7.32 -21.96 -10.99
C VAL A 101 -6.72 -21.00 -9.95
N ALA A 102 -5.40 -20.92 -9.88
CA ALA A 102 -4.70 -20.05 -8.94
C ALA A 102 -4.98 -18.56 -9.21
N PHE A 103 -4.98 -18.13 -10.49
CA PHE A 103 -5.43 -16.79 -10.87
C PHE A 103 -6.91 -16.57 -10.51
N GLY A 104 -7.78 -17.57 -10.70
CA GLY A 104 -9.18 -17.50 -10.27
C GLY A 104 -9.35 -17.21 -8.78
N VAL A 105 -8.53 -17.85 -7.93
CA VAL A 105 -8.51 -17.60 -6.47
C VAL A 105 -7.84 -16.27 -6.12
N ALA A 106 -6.85 -15.83 -6.90
CA ALA A 106 -6.17 -14.55 -6.68
C ALA A 106 -7.01 -13.33 -7.08
N LEU A 107 -7.92 -13.46 -8.06
CA LEU A 107 -8.73 -12.37 -8.60
C LEU A 107 -9.48 -11.55 -7.53
N PRO A 108 -10.20 -12.16 -6.56
CA PRO A 108 -10.84 -11.41 -5.47
C PRO A 108 -9.85 -10.56 -4.67
N VAL A 109 -8.69 -11.12 -4.33
CA VAL A 109 -7.67 -10.42 -3.53
C VAL A 109 -7.05 -9.26 -4.34
N ILE A 110 -6.78 -9.49 -5.62
CA ILE A 110 -6.30 -8.44 -6.54
C ILE A 110 -7.30 -7.30 -6.64
N PHE A 111 -8.60 -7.61 -6.77
CA PHE A 111 -9.65 -6.59 -6.86
C PHE A 111 -9.78 -5.80 -5.56
N ILE A 112 -9.77 -6.47 -4.40
CA ILE A 112 -9.82 -5.81 -3.09
C ILE A 112 -8.60 -4.88 -2.91
N SER A 113 -7.40 -5.38 -3.18
CA SER A 113 -6.16 -4.60 -3.09
C SER A 113 -6.17 -3.37 -4.01
N GLY A 114 -6.56 -3.53 -5.28
CA GLY A 114 -6.69 -2.43 -6.22
C GLY A 114 -7.72 -1.39 -5.79
N SER A 115 -8.86 -1.84 -5.25
CA SER A 115 -9.93 -0.96 -4.78
C SER A 115 -9.51 -0.12 -3.56
N ILE A 116 -8.75 -0.71 -2.62
CA ILE A 116 -8.24 0.02 -1.45
C ILE A 116 -7.27 1.12 -1.90
N ASN A 117 -6.31 0.79 -2.75
CA ASN A 117 -5.36 1.79 -3.26
C ASN A 117 -6.05 2.92 -4.04
N THR A 118 -7.00 2.57 -4.91
CA THR A 118 -7.78 3.54 -5.70
C THR A 118 -8.60 4.46 -4.79
N THR A 119 -9.23 3.90 -3.74
CA THR A 119 -10.04 4.69 -2.81
C THR A 119 -9.20 5.57 -1.89
N VAL A 120 -7.99 5.15 -1.49
CA VAL A 120 -7.06 6.00 -0.73
C VAL A 120 -6.66 7.23 -1.54
N VAL A 121 -6.24 7.04 -2.80
CA VAL A 121 -5.91 8.14 -3.71
C VAL A 121 -7.14 9.01 -3.98
N GLY A 122 -8.29 8.40 -4.23
CA GLY A 122 -9.56 9.10 -4.45
C GLY A 122 -9.95 9.97 -3.27
N ARG A 123 -9.86 9.47 -2.03
CA ARG A 123 -10.16 10.26 -0.82
C ARG A 123 -9.18 11.39 -0.62
N TYR A 124 -7.89 11.18 -0.90
CA TYR A 124 -6.88 12.22 -0.82
C TYR A 124 -7.20 13.36 -1.80
N ILE A 125 -7.44 13.04 -3.08
CA ILE A 125 -7.74 14.03 -4.12
C ILE A 125 -9.07 14.74 -3.84
N HIS A 126 -10.15 13.98 -3.57
CA HIS A 126 -11.47 14.53 -3.31
C HIS A 126 -11.48 15.43 -2.07
N GLY A 127 -10.83 14.99 -0.98
CA GLY A 127 -10.69 15.78 0.23
C GLY A 127 -9.87 17.06 0.05
N ARG A 128 -8.89 17.06 -0.86
CA ARG A 128 -8.09 18.24 -1.20
C ARG A 128 -8.84 19.22 -2.10
N MET A 129 -9.57 18.72 -3.10
CA MET A 129 -10.31 19.53 -4.08
C MET A 129 -11.55 20.18 -3.49
N TYR A 130 -12.27 19.48 -2.61
CA TYR A 130 -13.53 19.95 -2.02
C TYR A 130 -13.38 20.41 -0.57
N LYS A 131 -12.19 20.91 -0.18
CA LYS A 131 -11.85 21.23 1.21
C LYS A 131 -12.91 22.08 1.93
N ASP A 132 -13.49 23.05 1.21
CA ASP A 132 -14.45 24.04 1.73
C ASP A 132 -15.89 23.83 1.22
N SER A 133 -16.22 22.70 0.60
CA SER A 133 -17.54 22.44 0.01
C SER A 133 -18.29 21.29 0.71
N ILE A 134 -19.62 21.40 0.80
CA ILE A 134 -20.48 20.33 1.34
C ILE A 134 -20.44 19.04 0.48
N VAL A 135 -19.96 19.17 -0.77
CA VAL A 135 -19.71 18.05 -1.69
C VAL A 135 -18.59 17.13 -1.18
N ARG A 136 -17.75 17.61 -0.24
CA ARG A 136 -16.75 16.80 0.48
C ARG A 136 -17.36 15.59 1.16
N TYR A 137 -18.60 15.71 1.63
CA TYR A 137 -19.33 14.59 2.18
C TYR A 137 -19.95 13.79 1.03
N ILE A 138 -19.43 12.58 0.80
CA ILE A 138 -19.93 11.56 -0.15
C ILE A 138 -21.30 11.00 0.30
N ASN A 139 -22.14 11.84 0.89
CA ASN A 139 -23.52 11.53 1.27
C ASN A 139 -24.52 12.41 0.51
N THR A 140 -24.03 13.30 -0.36
CA THR A 140 -24.86 14.15 -1.22
C THR A 140 -24.89 13.59 -2.64
N LYS A 141 -25.96 13.85 -3.41
CA LYS A 141 -26.06 13.40 -4.82
C LYS A 141 -24.89 13.92 -5.67
N MET A 142 -24.49 15.19 -5.47
CA MET A 142 -23.32 15.79 -6.13
C MET A 142 -22.00 15.18 -5.62
N GLY A 143 -21.92 14.81 -4.34
CA GLY A 143 -20.80 14.07 -3.76
C GLY A 143 -20.61 12.69 -4.40
N TRP A 144 -21.70 11.94 -4.61
CA TRP A 144 -21.67 10.65 -5.29
C TRP A 144 -21.23 10.76 -6.76
N ILE A 145 -21.73 11.75 -7.49
CA ILE A 145 -21.35 11.97 -8.90
C ILE A 145 -19.86 12.31 -9.00
N THR A 146 -19.38 13.27 -8.19
CA THR A 146 -17.96 13.67 -8.22
C THR A 146 -17.05 12.54 -7.75
N TRP A 147 -17.48 11.74 -6.77
CA TRP A 147 -16.77 10.56 -6.30
C TRP A 147 -16.66 9.48 -7.39
N LEU A 148 -17.77 9.09 -8.01
CA LEU A 148 -17.77 8.09 -9.09
C LEU A 148 -16.98 8.56 -10.30
N ALA A 149 -17.10 9.84 -10.67
CA ALA A 149 -16.32 10.42 -11.76
C ALA A 149 -14.81 10.34 -11.47
N LEU A 150 -14.39 10.71 -10.26
CA LEU A 150 -12.99 10.64 -9.85
C LEU A 150 -12.44 9.21 -9.87
N ILE A 151 -13.17 8.25 -9.28
CA ILE A 151 -12.76 6.83 -9.28
C ILE A 151 -12.68 6.29 -10.70
N THR A 152 -13.62 6.66 -11.58
CA THR A 152 -13.62 6.23 -12.98
C THR A 152 -12.40 6.77 -13.71
N VAL A 153 -12.06 8.05 -13.53
CA VAL A 153 -10.87 8.66 -14.15
C VAL A 153 -9.58 7.97 -13.68
N ILE A 154 -9.43 7.74 -12.37
CA ILE A 154 -8.26 7.03 -11.82
C ILE A 154 -8.17 5.62 -12.42
N THR A 155 -9.30 4.92 -12.50
CA THR A 155 -9.35 3.56 -13.05
C THR A 155 -8.99 3.52 -14.53
N VAL A 156 -9.48 4.48 -15.33
CA VAL A 156 -9.16 4.58 -16.76
C VAL A 156 -7.67 4.86 -16.96
N ILE A 157 -7.07 5.75 -16.17
CA ILE A 157 -5.63 6.03 -16.22
C ILE A 157 -4.84 4.76 -15.87
N ALA A 158 -5.23 4.05 -14.81
CA ALA A 158 -4.59 2.80 -14.41
C ALA A 158 -4.67 1.73 -15.52
N TRP A 159 -5.83 1.61 -16.18
CA TRP A 159 -6.02 0.72 -17.31
C TRP A 159 -5.11 1.07 -18.50
N ILE A 160 -4.99 2.36 -18.85
CA ILE A 160 -4.08 2.81 -19.91
C ILE A 160 -2.63 2.44 -19.59
N ILE A 161 -2.19 2.67 -18.34
CA ILE A 161 -0.82 2.34 -17.91
C ILE A 161 -0.58 0.82 -17.98
N ALA A 162 -1.56 0.02 -17.57
CA ALA A 162 -1.45 -1.43 -17.59
C ALA A 162 -1.30 -2.00 -19.03
N GLU A 163 -2.02 -1.44 -20.00
CA GLU A 163 -1.93 -1.86 -21.42
C GLU A 163 -0.71 -1.28 -22.16
N ALA A 164 -0.19 -0.14 -21.68
CA ALA A 164 0.93 0.54 -22.31
C ALA A 164 2.30 -0.04 -21.92
N ILE A 165 2.43 -0.66 -20.75
CA ILE A 165 3.73 -1.08 -20.19
C ILE A 165 3.83 -2.61 -20.10
N PRO A 166 4.49 -3.27 -21.07
CA PRO A 166 4.60 -4.73 -21.14
C PRO A 166 5.71 -5.34 -20.24
N PHE A 167 6.27 -4.58 -19.30
CA PHE A 167 7.35 -5.00 -18.39
C PHE A 167 7.01 -4.67 -16.92
N PHE A 168 5.92 -5.27 -16.43
CA PHE A 168 5.38 -4.97 -15.11
C PHE A 168 6.37 -5.22 -13.96
N SER A 169 7.17 -6.29 -14.04
CA SER A 169 8.15 -6.64 -13.01
C SER A 169 9.22 -5.58 -12.83
N GLU A 170 9.72 -5.02 -13.94
CA GLU A 170 10.75 -4.00 -13.95
C GLU A 170 10.18 -2.65 -13.50
N LEU A 171 8.93 -2.34 -13.87
CA LEU A 171 8.23 -1.17 -13.35
C LEU A 171 8.04 -1.25 -11.83
N LEU A 172 7.63 -2.42 -11.32
CA LEU A 172 7.53 -2.65 -9.88
C LEU A 172 8.89 -2.48 -9.19
N SER A 173 9.96 -3.01 -9.78
CA SER A 173 11.31 -2.90 -9.23
C SER A 173 11.83 -1.44 -9.21
N ILE A 174 11.59 -0.67 -10.27
CA ILE A 174 11.90 0.78 -10.31
C ILE A 174 11.09 1.52 -9.24
N SER A 175 9.78 1.29 -9.17
CA SER A 175 8.92 1.97 -8.18
C SER A 175 9.34 1.63 -6.74
N SER A 176 9.73 0.38 -6.49
CA SER A 176 10.18 -0.10 -5.19
C SER A 176 11.54 0.51 -4.80
N SER A 177 12.51 0.51 -5.72
CA SER A 177 13.82 1.11 -5.47
C SER A 177 13.74 2.62 -5.27
N LEU A 178 12.81 3.32 -5.92
CA LEU A 178 12.61 4.77 -5.73
C LEU A 178 11.91 5.11 -4.42
N PHE A 179 10.76 4.48 -4.14
CA PHE A 179 9.87 4.91 -3.07
C PHE A 179 10.00 4.05 -1.80
N ILE A 180 9.96 2.72 -1.94
CA ILE A 180 9.98 1.81 -0.79
C ILE A 180 11.32 1.92 -0.06
N SER A 181 12.44 1.97 -0.80
CA SER A 181 13.77 2.14 -0.19
C SER A 181 13.85 3.39 0.70
N GLY A 182 13.16 4.47 0.32
CA GLY A 182 13.14 5.73 1.05
C GLY A 182 12.34 5.66 2.33
N PHE A 183 11.07 5.26 2.22
CA PHE A 183 10.20 5.17 3.39
C PHE A 183 10.67 4.11 4.39
N THR A 184 11.33 3.05 3.93
CA THR A 184 11.76 1.95 4.79
C THR A 184 13.14 2.18 5.40
N PHE A 185 14.12 2.70 4.64
CA PHE A 185 15.51 2.72 5.09
C PHE A 185 16.05 4.13 5.34
N TYR A 186 16.12 4.99 4.32
CA TYR A 186 16.87 6.24 4.46
C TYR A 186 16.07 7.39 5.09
N PHE A 187 14.75 7.51 4.90
CA PHE A 187 13.97 8.55 5.58
C PHE A 187 13.91 8.33 7.10
N PRO A 188 13.59 7.13 7.62
CA PRO A 188 13.62 6.88 9.06
C PRO A 188 15.02 7.10 9.66
N ALA A 189 16.07 6.70 8.93
CA ALA A 189 17.45 6.93 9.36
C ALA A 189 17.79 8.42 9.47
N ILE A 190 17.46 9.23 8.45
CA ILE A 190 17.64 10.69 8.49
C ILE A 190 16.84 11.30 9.65
N MET A 191 15.58 10.90 9.82
CA MET A 191 14.73 11.39 10.92
C MET A 191 15.35 11.09 12.29
N TRP A 192 15.97 9.93 12.47
CA TRP A 192 16.68 9.62 13.71
C TRP A 192 17.84 10.59 13.95
N PHE A 193 18.68 10.85 12.95
CA PHE A 193 19.81 11.77 13.06
C PHE A 193 19.41 13.24 13.29
N MET A 194 18.30 13.69 12.68
CA MET A 194 17.86 15.09 12.73
C MET A 194 16.96 15.41 13.92
N LEU A 195 16.06 14.51 14.31
CA LEU A 195 14.96 14.81 15.24
C LEU A 195 15.02 14.03 16.56
N ILE A 196 15.51 12.79 16.55
CA ILE A 196 15.39 11.85 17.69
C ILE A 196 16.72 11.70 18.44
N LYS A 197 17.86 12.06 17.83
CA LYS A 197 19.19 11.89 18.41
C LYS A 197 19.43 12.83 19.59
N GLU A 198 19.28 12.32 20.80
CA GLU A 198 19.63 12.97 22.06
C GLU A 198 21.15 12.99 22.28
N GLY A 199 21.78 14.17 22.35
CA GLY A 199 23.22 14.31 22.59
C GLY A 199 24.12 14.10 21.37
N LYS A 200 25.41 13.82 21.60
CA LYS A 200 26.41 13.62 20.53
C LYS A 200 26.25 12.24 19.90
N TRP A 201 26.41 12.15 18.58
CA TRP A 201 26.35 10.88 17.84
C TRP A 201 27.44 9.88 18.27
N ASN A 202 28.59 10.39 18.74
CA ASN A 202 29.72 9.62 19.25
C ASN A 202 29.61 9.24 20.74
N ALA A 203 28.50 9.54 21.42
CA ALA A 203 28.30 9.07 22.78
C ALA A 203 28.14 7.53 22.78
N LYS A 204 28.73 6.84 23.77
CA LYS A 204 28.73 5.38 23.84
C LYS A 204 27.31 4.78 23.78
N GLU A 205 26.33 5.47 24.36
CA GLU A 205 24.92 5.07 24.40
C GLU A 205 24.21 5.20 23.04
N ASN A 206 24.68 6.11 22.19
CA ASN A 206 24.13 6.37 20.87
C ASN A 206 24.91 5.72 19.75
N LEU A 207 26.12 5.22 20.02
CA LEU A 207 27.01 4.70 18.99
C LEU A 207 26.38 3.54 18.23
N LEU A 208 25.72 2.61 18.93
CA LEU A 208 25.03 1.47 18.30
C LEU A 208 23.82 1.91 17.46
N LYS A 209 23.01 2.83 17.99
CA LYS A 209 21.84 3.39 17.29
C LYS A 209 22.27 4.22 16.06
N SER A 210 23.36 4.97 16.20
CA SER A 210 23.96 5.77 15.13
C SER A 210 24.56 4.88 14.05
N ALA A 211 25.25 3.79 14.41
CA ALA A 211 25.79 2.84 13.45
C ALA A 211 24.65 2.11 12.70
N GLY A 212 23.60 1.68 13.41
CA GLY A 212 22.44 1.03 12.81
C GLY A 212 21.67 1.93 11.83
N ASN A 213 21.36 3.17 12.22
CA ASN A 213 20.71 4.13 11.34
C ASN A 213 21.62 4.55 10.17
N GLY A 214 22.93 4.72 10.41
CA GLY A 214 23.90 5.00 9.36
C GLY A 214 23.99 3.87 8.33
N LEU A 215 24.01 2.61 8.79
CA LEU A 215 23.98 1.44 7.92
C LEU A 215 22.67 1.36 7.12
N ALA A 216 21.53 1.56 7.77
CA ALA A 216 20.22 1.59 7.10
C ALA A 216 20.18 2.67 6.02
N PHE A 217 20.72 3.86 6.28
CA PHE A 217 20.84 4.92 5.29
C PHE A 217 21.67 4.48 4.07
N VAL A 218 22.85 3.89 4.30
CA VAL A 218 23.72 3.42 3.21
C VAL A 218 23.02 2.32 2.40
N ILE A 219 22.38 1.34 3.05
CA ILE A 219 21.61 0.29 2.38
C ILE A 219 20.50 0.91 1.53
N GLY A 220 19.75 1.87 2.07
CA GLY A 220 18.69 2.56 1.34
C GLY A 220 19.19 3.26 0.08
N ILE A 221 20.31 3.98 0.16
CA ILE A 221 20.92 4.65 -1.00
C ILE A 221 21.45 3.64 -2.02
N VAL A 222 22.06 2.54 -1.57
CA VAL A 222 22.53 1.46 -2.46
C VAL A 222 21.34 0.83 -3.18
N VAL A 223 20.25 0.50 -2.49
CA VAL A 223 19.04 -0.05 -3.10
C VAL A 223 18.41 0.92 -4.09
N LEU A 224 18.38 2.22 -3.77
CA LEU A 224 17.92 3.26 -4.69
C LEU A 224 18.76 3.28 -5.97
N VAL A 225 20.08 3.45 -5.87
CA VAL A 225 20.96 3.62 -7.04
C VAL A 225 21.13 2.32 -7.81
N CYS A 226 21.57 1.25 -7.14
CA CYS A 226 21.83 -0.04 -7.78
C CYS A 226 20.54 -0.71 -8.24
N GLY A 227 19.44 -0.60 -7.47
CA GLY A 227 18.15 -1.17 -7.85
C GLY A 227 17.56 -0.49 -9.09
N THR A 228 17.52 0.84 -9.11
CA THR A 228 17.06 1.58 -10.29
C THR A 228 17.95 1.31 -11.50
N TYR A 229 19.28 1.28 -11.33
CA TYR A 229 20.21 0.94 -12.42
C TYR A 229 19.96 -0.47 -12.98
N ALA A 230 19.85 -1.48 -12.11
CA ALA A 230 19.62 -2.86 -12.52
C ALA A 230 18.31 -3.02 -13.31
N SER A 231 17.23 -2.37 -12.87
CA SER A 231 15.96 -2.42 -13.61
C SER A 231 16.03 -1.72 -14.96
N ILE A 232 16.74 -0.58 -15.06
CA ILE A 232 16.92 0.12 -16.35
C ILE A 232 17.72 -0.75 -17.32
N GLU A 233 18.78 -1.40 -16.85
CA GLU A 233 19.60 -2.28 -17.69
C GLU A 233 18.79 -3.51 -18.14
N GLU A 234 17.97 -4.09 -17.27
CA GLU A 234 17.08 -5.20 -17.63
C GLU A 234 16.06 -4.78 -18.71
N ILE A 235 15.48 -3.59 -18.59
CA ILE A 235 14.60 -3.02 -19.63
C ILE A 235 15.37 -2.87 -20.95
N ASN A 236 16.58 -2.31 -20.92
CA ASN A 236 17.42 -2.12 -22.10
C ASN A 236 17.75 -3.46 -22.77
N LEU A 237 18.10 -4.49 -21.98
CA LEU A 237 18.34 -5.84 -22.47
C LEU A 237 17.11 -6.45 -23.14
N LYS A 238 15.91 -6.29 -22.56
CA LYS A 238 14.66 -6.77 -23.17
C LYS A 238 14.38 -6.08 -24.51
N PHE A 239 14.60 -4.76 -24.60
CA PHE A 239 14.44 -4.03 -25.87
C PHE A 239 15.45 -4.47 -26.92
N ARG A 240 16.72 -4.69 -26.54
CA ARG A 240 17.77 -5.15 -27.46
C ARG A 240 17.54 -6.58 -27.96
N ASN A 241 17.01 -7.45 -27.11
CA ASN A 241 16.69 -8.83 -27.46
C ASN A 241 15.34 -8.98 -28.17
N GLY A 242 14.58 -7.89 -28.33
CA GLY A 242 13.28 -7.92 -29.00
C GLY A 242 12.19 -8.70 -28.24
N THR A 243 12.36 -8.88 -26.93
CA THR A 243 11.42 -9.64 -26.08
C THR A 243 10.28 -8.79 -25.51
N VAL A 244 10.19 -7.51 -25.92
CA VAL A 244 9.15 -6.58 -25.49
C VAL A 244 7.96 -6.64 -26.45
N SER A 245 6.77 -6.92 -25.94
CA SER A 245 5.54 -6.88 -26.74
C SER A 245 5.18 -5.43 -27.11
N SER A 246 4.45 -5.25 -28.21
CA SER A 246 3.97 -3.92 -28.61
C SER A 246 2.93 -3.42 -27.59
N PRO A 247 2.90 -2.11 -27.27
CA PRO A 247 1.78 -1.52 -26.52
C PRO A 247 0.45 -1.89 -27.18
N PHE A 248 -0.55 -2.24 -26.36
CA PHE A 248 -1.87 -2.71 -26.81
C PHE A 248 -1.86 -3.99 -27.68
N SER A 249 -0.81 -4.82 -27.62
CA SER A 249 -0.86 -6.10 -28.32
C SER A 249 -1.73 -7.10 -27.56
N CYS A 250 -2.72 -7.68 -28.24
CA CYS A 250 -3.53 -8.80 -27.71
C CYS A 250 -2.73 -10.12 -27.62
N ALA A 251 -1.40 -10.06 -27.50
CA ALA A 251 -0.56 -11.23 -27.39
C ALA A 251 -0.72 -11.87 -25.99
N PRO A 252 -0.69 -13.21 -25.88
CA PRO A 252 -0.71 -13.87 -24.58
C PRO A 252 0.49 -13.42 -23.73
N LEU A 253 0.29 -13.26 -22.42
CA LEU A 253 1.38 -13.12 -21.46
C LEU A 253 2.31 -14.33 -21.60
N ALA A 254 3.56 -14.11 -22.05
CA ALA A 254 4.55 -15.15 -22.30
C ALA A 254 5.18 -15.67 -21.00
#